data_AF-S2E229-F1
#
_entry.id   AF-S2E229-F1
#
_cell.length_a   1.000
_cell.length_b   1.000
_cell.length_c   1.000
_cell.angle_alpha   90.00
_cell.angle_beta   90.00
_cell.angle_gamma   90.00
#
_symmetry.space_group_name_H-M   'P 1'
#
loop_
_entity.id
_entity.type
_entity.pdbx_description
1 polymer ?
#
loop_
_entity_poly.entity_id
_entity_poly.type
_entity_poly.pdbx_seq_one_letter_code
_entity_poly.pdbx_strand_id
1 'polypeptide(L)'
;MNAWSKFWNWYENKILGSIIIIAIIQFIQIPHMIWNADMMLQAGVISRVHPAIDWLLYGVDLIEIVSIINVGMIMFSLIKKRREKQVINSTKHD
;
A
#
# COMPACT_ATOMS: atom_id res chain seq x y z
N MET A 1 -4.40 -33.49 2.85
CA MET A 1 -4.00 -32.14 2.38
C MET A 1 -2.74 -31.75 3.13
N ASN A 2 -1.63 -31.53 2.41
CA ASN A 2 -0.31 -31.31 3.03
C ASN A 2 -0.33 -30.10 3.97
N ALA A 3 0.27 -30.22 5.16
CA ALA A 3 0.40 -29.13 6.13
C ALA A 3 0.99 -27.85 5.50
N TRP A 4 1.88 -28.04 4.52
CA TRP A 4 2.47 -27.00 3.68
C TRP A 4 1.44 -26.19 2.88
N SER A 5 0.48 -26.84 2.22
CA SER A 5 -0.55 -26.11 1.46
C SER A 5 -1.53 -25.38 2.37
N LYS A 6 -1.75 -25.90 3.59
CA LYS A 6 -2.55 -25.24 4.62
C LYS A 6 -1.85 -23.99 5.17
N PHE A 7 -0.53 -24.06 5.38
CA PHE A 7 0.30 -22.92 5.77
C PHE A 7 0.28 -21.81 4.71
N TRP A 8 0.50 -22.14 3.43
CA TRP A 8 0.45 -21.15 2.35
C TRP A 8 -0.91 -20.48 2.20
N ASN A 9 -2.02 -21.22 2.35
CA ASN A 9 -3.36 -20.63 2.34
C ASN A 9 -3.62 -19.71 3.54
N TRP A 10 -3.14 -20.09 4.73
CA TRP A 10 -3.23 -19.24 5.91
C TRP A 10 -2.40 -17.97 5.75
N TYR A 11 -1.18 -18.09 5.24
CA TYR A 11 -0.27 -16.98 4.97
C TYR A 11 -0.84 -16.03 3.91
N GLU A 12 -1.39 -16.54 2.81
CA GLU A 12 -2.05 -15.74 1.76
C GLU A 12 -3.24 -14.95 2.32
N ASN A 13 -4.04 -15.55 3.22
CA ASN A 13 -5.14 -14.86 3.91
C ASN A 13 -4.66 -13.82 4.94
N LYS A 14 -3.58 -14.11 5.69
CA LYS A 14 -2.97 -13.19 6.65
C LYS A 14 -2.33 -11.98 5.97
N ILE A 15 -1.61 -12.19 4.87
CA ILE A 15 -1.02 -11.11 4.06
C ILE A 15 -2.11 -10.18 3.55
N LEU A 16 -3.21 -10.74 3.03
CA LEU A 16 -4.35 -9.94 2.59
C LEU A 16 -4.92 -9.06 3.71
N GLY A 17 -4.99 -9.58 4.94
CA GLY A 17 -5.37 -8.79 6.11
C GLY A 17 -4.37 -7.66 6.43
N SER A 18 -3.06 -7.95 6.40
CA SER A 18 -2.02 -6.95 6.66
C SER A 18 -1.92 -5.88 5.56
N ILE A 19 -2.18 -6.22 4.30
CA ILE A 19 -2.20 -5.26 3.18
C ILE A 19 -3.30 -4.21 3.37
N ILE A 20 -4.45 -4.58 3.94
CA ILE A 20 -5.53 -3.63 4.24
C ILE A 20 -5.06 -2.58 5.25
N ILE A 21 -4.33 -3.00 6.28
CA ILE A 21 -3.76 -2.09 7.28
C ILE A 21 -2.77 -1.13 6.64
N ILE A 22 -1.90 -1.64 5.76
CA ILE A 22 -0.94 -0.80 5.02
C ILE A 22 -1.70 0.18 4.10
N ALA A 23 -2.75 -0.27 3.41
CA ALA A 23 -3.58 0.60 2.57
C ALA A 23 -4.26 1.72 3.38
N ILE A 24 -4.69 1.46 4.61
CA ILE A 24 -5.25 2.47 5.51
C ILE A 24 -4.18 3.48 5.94
N ILE A 25 -2.98 3.01 6.29
CA ILE A 25 -1.85 3.87 6.63
C ILE A 25 -1.54 4.81 5.46
N GLN A 26 -1.43 4.26 4.24
CA GLN A 26 -1.22 5.03 3.02
C GLN A 26 -2.36 6.00 2.69
N PHE A 27 -3.61 5.67 3.05
CA PHE A 27 -4.72 6.59 2.84
C PHE A 27 -4.62 7.84 3.72
N ILE A 28 -4.16 7.70 4.96
CA ILE A 28 -3.94 8.84 5.88
C ILE A 28 -2.83 9.76 5.39
N GLN A 29 -1.93 9.24 4.56
CA GLN A 29 -0.78 9.99 4.07
C GLN A 29 -1.06 10.83 2.80
N ILE A 30 -2.09 10.49 2.00
CA ILE A 30 -2.54 11.34 0.89
C ILE A 30 -2.95 12.76 1.37
N PRO A 31 -3.75 12.92 2.45
CA PRO A 31 -4.01 14.22 3.07
C PRO A 31 -2.75 14.95 3.53
N HIS A 32 -1.75 14.22 4.03
CA HIS A 32 -0.49 14.81 4.49
C HIS A 32 0.29 15.44 3.34
N MET A 33 0.37 14.77 2.18
CA MET A 33 0.96 15.35 0.95
C MET A 33 0.28 16.67 0.55
N ILE A 34 -1.05 16.68 0.55
CA ILE A 34 -1.85 17.83 0.10
C ILE A 34 -1.72 18.98 1.09
N TRP A 35 -1.78 18.69 2.40
CA TRP A 35 -1.61 19.69 3.44
C TRP A 35 -0.20 20.30 3.43
N ASN A 36 0.83 19.48 3.23
CA ASN A 36 2.21 19.95 3.12
C ASN A 36 2.42 20.82 1.85
N ALA A 37 1.84 20.43 0.73
CA ALA A 37 1.89 21.21 -0.52
C ALA A 37 1.11 22.53 -0.43
N ASP A 38 -0.05 22.54 0.23
CA ASP A 38 -0.86 23.75 0.44
C ASP A 38 -0.18 24.72 1.41
N MET A 39 0.41 24.21 2.50
CA MET A 39 1.26 25.02 3.38
C MET A 39 2.49 25.56 2.66
N MET A 40 3.13 24.78 1.78
CA MET A 40 4.27 25.25 0.98
C MET A 40 3.87 26.37 0.00
N LEU A 41 2.66 26.31 -0.58
CA LEU A 41 2.14 27.35 -1.49
C LEU A 41 1.71 28.62 -0.75
N GLN A 42 1.11 28.51 0.44
CA GLN A 42 0.69 29.67 1.24
C GLN A 42 1.86 30.34 2.00
N ALA A 43 2.87 29.58 2.42
CA ALA A 43 3.96 30.12 3.25
C ALA A 43 5.05 30.87 2.47
N GLY A 44 5.18 30.68 1.14
CA GLY A 44 6.00 31.50 0.21
C GLY A 44 7.51 31.62 0.48
N VAL A 45 8.00 31.24 1.66
CA VAL A 45 9.38 31.41 2.09
C VAL A 45 9.71 30.26 3.04
N ILE A 46 10.98 29.85 3.00
CA ILE A 46 11.64 28.88 3.88
C ILE A 46 11.73 27.47 3.26
N SER A 47 12.38 27.40 2.11
CA SER A 47 13.42 26.38 1.97
C SER A 47 14.57 26.80 2.90
N ARG A 48 15.00 25.92 3.83
CA ARG A 48 16.28 25.94 4.61
C ARG A 48 16.29 26.29 6.12
N VAL A 49 15.19 26.41 6.87
CA VAL A 49 15.31 26.64 8.35
C VAL A 49 15.48 25.34 9.14
N HIS A 50 14.92 24.21 8.71
CA HIS A 50 15.13 22.91 9.37
C HIS A 50 15.23 21.74 8.38
N PRO A 51 16.46 21.34 7.96
CA PRO A 51 16.64 20.24 7.01
C PRO A 51 16.09 18.88 7.50
N ALA A 52 15.94 18.70 8.82
CA ALA A 52 15.29 17.51 9.37
C ALA A 52 13.76 17.50 9.16
N ILE A 53 13.13 18.67 9.17
CA ILE A 53 11.68 18.81 8.97
C ILE A 53 11.36 18.70 7.47
N ASP A 54 12.19 19.30 6.62
CA ASP A 54 12.10 19.10 5.17
C ASP A 54 12.34 17.62 4.78
N TRP A 55 13.32 16.95 5.40
CA TRP A 55 13.54 15.52 5.16
C TRP A 55 12.40 14.64 5.69
N LEU A 56 11.82 14.97 6.85
CA LEU A 56 10.66 14.24 7.39
C LEU A 56 9.41 14.47 6.52
N LEU A 57 9.16 15.69 6.07
CA LEU A 57 7.97 16.06 5.31
C LEU A 57 8.02 15.59 3.85
N TYR A 58 9.17 15.71 3.18
CA TYR A 58 9.31 15.32 1.77
C TYR A 58 9.96 13.95 1.58
N GLY A 59 10.86 13.53 2.47
CA GLY A 59 11.58 12.25 2.38
C GLY A 59 10.71 11.04 2.74
N VAL A 60 9.83 11.17 3.75
CA VAL A 60 8.85 10.12 4.07
C VAL A 60 7.90 9.92 2.90
N ASP A 61 7.41 11.00 2.29
CA ASP A 61 6.49 10.98 1.15
C ASP A 61 7.09 10.28 -0.09
N LEU A 62 8.38 10.52 -0.38
CA LEU A 62 9.09 9.84 -1.46
C LEU A 62 9.13 8.31 -1.30
N ILE A 63 9.37 7.82 -0.08
CA ILE A 63 9.35 6.38 0.23
C ILE A 63 7.92 5.83 0.19
N GLU A 64 6.97 6.68 0.53
CA GLU A 64 5.58 6.35 0.61
C GLU A 64 4.93 6.07 -0.74
N ILE A 65 5.24 6.86 -1.76
CA ILE A 65 4.79 6.64 -3.14
C ILE A 65 5.28 5.28 -3.65
N VAL A 66 6.54 4.93 -3.37
CA VAL A 66 7.11 3.62 -3.72
C VAL A 66 6.38 2.49 -2.97
N SER A 67 6.03 2.71 -1.70
CA SER A 67 5.24 1.78 -0.89
C SER A 67 3.82 1.60 -1.43
N ILE A 68 3.11 2.68 -1.80
CA ILE A 68 1.77 2.64 -2.42
C ILE A 68 1.79 1.77 -3.68
N ILE A 69 2.74 2.00 -4.57
CA ILE A 69 2.87 1.27 -5.83
C ILE A 69 3.13 -0.22 -5.55
N ASN A 70 4.05 -0.54 -4.63
CA ASN A 70 4.38 -1.92 -4.29
C ASN A 70 3.19 -2.66 -3.65
N VAL A 71 2.53 -2.03 -2.68
CA VAL A 71 1.35 -2.59 -1.99
C VAL A 71 0.19 -2.74 -2.98
N GLY A 72 -0.02 -1.77 -3.86
CA GLY A 72 -1.00 -1.83 -4.93
C GLY A 72 -0.74 -3.00 -5.89
N MET A 73 0.51 -3.21 -6.32
CA MET A 73 0.88 -4.35 -7.17
C MET A 73 0.66 -5.69 -6.46
N ILE A 74 0.99 -5.79 -5.17
CA ILE A 74 0.77 -7.01 -4.38
C ILE A 74 -0.74 -7.26 -4.24
N MET A 75 -1.53 -6.24 -3.91
CA MET A 75 -2.99 -6.34 -3.80
C MET A 75 -3.61 -6.77 -5.15
N PHE A 76 -3.19 -6.15 -6.25
CA PHE A 76 -3.63 -6.50 -7.60
C PHE A 76 -3.29 -7.95 -7.97
N SER A 77 -2.06 -8.38 -7.69
CA SER A 77 -1.61 -9.76 -7.93
C SER A 77 -2.44 -10.78 -7.14
N LEU A 78 -2.73 -10.49 -5.85
CA LEU A 78 -3.54 -11.37 -5.01
C LEU A 78 -5.00 -11.43 -5.45
N ILE A 79 -5.59 -10.28 -5.85
CA ILE A 79 -6.95 -10.22 -6.40
C ILE A 79 -7.03 -10.99 -7.71
N LYS A 80 -6.07 -10.80 -8.62
CA LYS A 80 -6.00 -11.52 -9.91
C LYS A 80 -5.92 -13.02 -9.69
N LYS A 81 -5.04 -13.48 -8.80
CA LYS A 81 -4.84 -14.91 -8.48
C LYS A 81 -6.07 -15.54 -7.83
N ARG A 82 -6.85 -14.78 -7.04
CA ARG A 82 -8.15 -15.22 -6.51
C ARG A 82 -9.21 -15.34 -7.60
N ARG A 83 -9.24 -14.40 -8.56
CA ARG A 83 -10.19 -14.43 -9.68
C ARG A 83 -9.95 -15.64 -10.58
N GLU A 84 -8.70 -15.96 -10.89
CA GLU A 84 -8.33 -17.16 -11.65
C GLU A 84 -8.70 -18.46 -10.91
N LYS A 85 -8.48 -18.54 -9.59
CA LYS A 85 -8.92 -19.70 -8.77
C LYS A 85 -10.44 -19.85 -8.73
N GLN A 86 -11.22 -18.76 -8.73
CA GLN A 86 -12.69 -18.82 -8.75
C GLN A 86 -13.24 -19.27 -10.11
N VAL A 87 -12.67 -18.78 -11.21
CA VAL A 87 -13.08 -19.18 -12.57
C VAL A 87 -12.82 -20.67 -12.82
N ILE A 88 -11.66 -21.20 -12.39
CA ILE A 88 -11.33 -22.62 -12.53
C ILE A 88 -12.25 -23.54 -11.70
N ASN A 89 -12.72 -23.08 -10.55
CA ASN A 89 -13.67 -23.86 -9.74
C ASN A 89 -15.09 -23.83 -10.31
N SER A 90 -15.45 -22.79 -11.07
CA SER A 90 -16.74 -22.70 -11.77
C SER A 90 -16.80 -23.65 -12.96
N THR A 91 -15.71 -23.80 -13.72
CA THR A 91 -15.65 -24.68 -14.92
C THR A 91 -15.42 -26.15 -14.61
N LYS A 92 -15.12 -26.52 -13.36
CA LYS A 92 -15.05 -27.93 -12.93
C LYS A 92 -16.41 -28.52 -12.54
N HIS A 93 -17.45 -27.69 -12.50
CA HIS A 93 -18.79 -28.10 -12.10
C HIS A 93 -19.76 -28.30 -13.27
N ASP A 94 -19.28 -28.07 -14.50
CA ASP A 94 -19.94 -28.35 -15.79
C ASP A 94 -19.30 -29.59 -16.44
#